data_AF-B6Q6U1-F1
#
_entry.id   AF-B6Q6U1-F1
#
_cell.length_a   1.000
_cell.length_b   1.000
_cell.length_c   1.000
_cell.angle_alpha   90.00
_cell.angle_beta   90.00
_cell.angle_gamma   90.00
#
_symmetry.space_group_name_H-M   'P 1'
#
loop_
_entity.id
_entity.type
_entity.pdbx_description
1 polymer ?
#
loop_
_entity_poly.entity_id
_entity_poly.type
_entity_poly.pdbx_seq_one_letter_code
_entity_poly.pdbx_strand_id
1 'polypeptide(L)'
;MATFRRLAWYFLDEAETLCSIQDDLTNLSRGFSFVQHPKNRLMDAYLELANRACIYRQHHLFHNGQWNRQSIYKYIDRDERLRKLLMGVLYTTGGQVPRIPKLSSLEYVNGPSTERGFYVWNGSIIYLTRHHKAKRSTNREFFVVRFLPAQGGRLLYQYLVYIRPFIQMLKDEMTGLEIQAREEYKGSYIFCPKWHGPP
;
A
#
# COMPACT_ATOMS: atom_id res chain seq x y z
N MET A 1 2.67 30.38 20.21
CA MET A 1 1.77 29.35 20.79
C MET A 1 0.59 28.93 19.90
N ALA A 2 0.09 29.76 18.97
CA ALA A 2 -1.00 29.37 18.05
C ALA A 2 -0.62 28.26 17.03
N THR A 3 0.65 28.18 16.64
CA THR A 3 1.18 27.18 15.68
C THR A 3 1.26 25.77 16.25
N PHE A 4 1.52 25.62 17.55
CA PHE A 4 1.65 24.30 18.19
C PHE A 4 0.29 23.59 18.34
N ARG A 5 -0.78 24.36 18.61
CA ARG A 5 -2.15 23.83 18.63
C ARG A 5 -2.57 23.31 17.26
N ARG A 6 -2.20 23.98 16.16
CA ARG A 6 -2.45 23.50 14.79
C ARG A 6 -1.76 22.17 14.47
N LEU A 7 -0.57 21.93 15.00
CA LEU A 7 0.13 20.66 14.81
C LEU A 7 -0.60 19.52 15.50
N ALA A 8 -1.04 19.70 16.74
CA ALA A 8 -1.83 18.68 17.46
C ALA A 8 -3.14 18.35 16.72
N TRP A 9 -3.86 19.36 16.21
CA TRP A 9 -5.07 19.14 15.41
C TRP A 9 -4.81 18.40 14.10
N TYR A 10 -3.68 18.68 13.44
CA TYR A 10 -3.26 17.92 12.25
C TYR A 10 -3.08 16.43 12.57
N PHE A 11 -2.42 16.09 13.69
CA PHE A 11 -2.27 14.69 14.11
C PHE A 11 -3.59 14.03 14.52
N LEU A 12 -4.52 14.79 15.12
CA LEU A 12 -5.84 14.29 15.52
C LEU A 12 -6.75 14.03 14.32
N ASP A 13 -6.82 14.96 13.38
CA ASP A 13 -7.61 14.83 12.14
C ASP A 13 -7.11 13.65 11.27
N GLU A 14 -5.78 13.44 11.26
CA GLU A 14 -5.17 12.27 10.62
C GLU A 14 -5.57 10.95 11.27
N ALA A 15 -5.61 10.89 12.60
CA ALA A 15 -6.04 9.70 13.33
C ALA A 15 -7.54 9.43 13.15
N GLU A 16 -8.37 10.48 13.16
CA GLU A 16 -9.83 10.39 13.00
C GLU A 16 -10.24 9.80 11.65
N THR A 17 -9.52 10.11 10.57
CA THR A 17 -9.81 9.55 9.23
C THR A 17 -9.76 8.01 9.26
N LEU A 18 -8.74 7.43 9.90
CA LEU A 18 -8.58 5.97 9.97
C LEU A 18 -9.54 5.32 10.96
N CYS A 19 -10.07 6.05 11.95
CA CYS A 19 -11.06 5.51 12.91
C CYS A 19 -12.36 5.05 12.23
N SER A 20 -12.73 5.66 11.10
CA SER A 20 -13.92 5.26 10.33
C SER A 20 -13.71 4.04 9.43
N ILE A 21 -12.45 3.64 9.17
CA ILE A 21 -12.13 2.56 8.24
C ILE A 21 -12.35 1.21 8.93
N GLN A 22 -13.16 0.37 8.30
CA GLN A 22 -13.48 -0.98 8.76
C GLN A 22 -12.50 -1.99 8.15
N ASP A 23 -12.10 -2.99 8.92
CA ASP A 23 -11.34 -4.13 8.41
C ASP A 23 -11.78 -5.40 9.13
N ASP A 24 -11.55 -6.54 8.50
CA ASP A 24 -11.86 -7.86 9.04
C ASP A 24 -10.61 -8.74 8.98
N LEU A 25 -9.94 -8.87 10.13
CA LEU A 25 -8.73 -9.68 10.27
C LEU A 25 -9.02 -11.19 10.12
N THR A 26 -10.28 -11.61 10.24
CA THR A 26 -10.69 -13.02 10.10
C THR A 26 -11.08 -13.38 8.67
N ASN A 27 -11.24 -12.39 7.80
CA ASN A 27 -11.56 -12.63 6.40
C ASN A 27 -10.33 -13.09 5.63
N LEU A 28 -10.41 -14.33 5.15
CA LEU A 28 -9.37 -15.02 4.36
C LEU A 28 -9.72 -15.11 2.86
N SER A 29 -10.81 -14.47 2.42
CA SER A 29 -11.22 -14.51 1.02
C SER A 29 -10.16 -13.89 0.12
N ARG A 30 -9.83 -14.57 -0.98
CA ARG A 30 -8.86 -14.10 -1.97
C ARG A 30 -9.23 -12.69 -2.45
N GLY A 31 -8.24 -11.81 -2.52
CA GLY A 31 -8.39 -10.44 -2.97
C GLY A 31 -8.92 -9.47 -1.91
N PHE A 32 -9.25 -9.94 -0.71
CA PHE A 32 -9.77 -9.08 0.35
C PHE A 32 -8.66 -8.27 1.04
N SER A 33 -8.98 -7.00 1.33
CA SER A 33 -8.33 -6.10 2.28
C SER A 33 -9.33 -5.05 2.75
N PHE A 34 -8.95 -4.13 3.63
CA PHE A 34 -9.80 -2.99 4.00
C PHE A 34 -10.23 -2.14 2.79
N VAL A 35 -9.47 -2.14 1.68
CA VAL A 35 -9.87 -1.43 0.45
C VAL A 35 -11.12 -2.07 -0.18
N GLN A 36 -11.18 -3.41 -0.17
CA GLN A 36 -12.30 -4.20 -0.68
C GLN A 36 -13.46 -4.33 0.32
N HIS A 37 -13.28 -3.86 1.56
CA HIS A 37 -14.32 -3.96 2.57
C HIS A 37 -15.54 -3.09 2.18
N PRO A 38 -16.76 -3.67 2.05
CA PRO A 38 -17.91 -3.00 1.44
C PRO A 38 -18.36 -1.73 2.17
N LYS A 39 -18.17 -1.67 3.50
CA LYS A 39 -18.51 -0.47 4.29
C LYS A 39 -17.61 0.74 4.00
N ASN A 40 -16.41 0.55 3.46
CA ASN A 40 -15.45 1.65 3.29
C ASN A 40 -15.63 2.41 1.98
N ARG A 41 -16.24 1.80 0.96
CA ARG A 41 -16.48 2.41 -0.37
C ARG A 41 -15.21 2.98 -1.02
N LEU A 42 -14.09 2.25 -0.90
CA LEU A 42 -12.77 2.71 -1.34
C LEU A 42 -12.35 2.19 -2.72
N MET A 43 -13.07 1.22 -3.29
CA MET A 43 -12.69 0.57 -4.55
C MET A 43 -12.52 1.56 -5.71
N ASP A 44 -13.36 2.61 -5.75
CA ASP A 44 -13.36 3.61 -6.82
C ASP A 44 -12.67 4.92 -6.39
N ALA A 45 -12.11 5.01 -5.18
CA ALA A 45 -11.51 6.23 -4.66
C ALA A 45 -10.35 6.73 -5.54
N TYR A 46 -9.60 5.82 -6.17
CA TYR A 46 -8.53 6.16 -7.10
C TYR A 46 -9.01 6.94 -8.33
N LEU A 47 -10.30 6.88 -8.70
CA LEU A 47 -10.85 7.66 -9.81
C LEU A 47 -10.78 9.17 -9.54
N GLU A 48 -10.76 9.60 -8.28
CA GLU A 48 -10.48 10.99 -7.94
C GLU A 48 -9.07 11.39 -8.40
N LEU A 49 -8.08 10.53 -8.16
CA LEU A 49 -6.70 10.74 -8.60
C LEU A 49 -6.61 10.70 -10.14
N ALA A 50 -7.33 9.78 -10.79
CA ALA A 50 -7.40 9.71 -12.24
C ALA A 50 -8.00 11.00 -12.84
N ASN A 51 -9.11 11.48 -12.30
CA ASN A 51 -9.74 12.72 -12.73
C ASN A 51 -8.80 13.93 -12.57
N ARG A 52 -8.10 14.01 -11.43
CA ARG A 52 -7.05 15.02 -11.22
C ARG A 52 -5.95 14.92 -12.27
N ALA A 53 -5.47 13.71 -12.58
CA ALA A 53 -4.45 13.53 -13.62
C ALA A 53 -4.92 14.00 -15.01
N CYS A 54 -6.23 13.91 -15.30
CA CYS A 54 -6.83 14.41 -16.54
C CYS A 54 -6.95 15.95 -16.58
N ILE A 55 -7.28 16.58 -15.45
CA ILE A 55 -7.52 18.02 -15.36
C ILE A 55 -6.21 18.81 -15.22
N TYR A 56 -5.27 18.32 -14.40
CA TYR A 56 -4.04 19.05 -14.08
C TYR A 56 -2.97 18.86 -15.17
N ARG A 57 -2.92 19.84 -16.09
CA ARG A 57 -1.95 19.88 -17.20
C ARG A 57 -0.48 19.87 -16.78
N GLN A 58 -0.16 20.24 -15.54
CA GLN A 58 1.23 20.34 -15.06
C GLN A 58 2.00 19.01 -15.14
N HIS A 59 1.30 17.87 -15.02
CA HIS A 59 1.95 16.56 -14.98
C HIS A 59 1.99 15.84 -16.33
N HIS A 60 1.33 16.38 -17.35
CA HIS A 60 1.29 15.85 -18.72
C HIS A 60 0.96 14.34 -18.81
N LEU A 61 0.35 13.76 -17.77
CA LEU A 61 -0.10 12.35 -17.76
C LEU A 61 -1.18 12.13 -18.81
N PHE A 62 -2.06 13.12 -18.97
CA PHE A 62 -3.13 13.13 -19.93
C PHE A 62 -3.06 14.41 -20.77
N HIS A 63 -3.13 14.28 -22.09
CA HIS A 63 -3.07 15.40 -23.02
C HIS A 63 -3.87 15.08 -24.29
N ASN A 64 -4.64 16.05 -24.79
CA ASN A 64 -5.47 15.92 -26.00
C ASN A 64 -6.36 14.67 -26.03
N GLY A 65 -6.98 14.34 -24.89
CA GLY A 65 -7.87 13.18 -24.79
C GLY A 65 -7.15 11.83 -24.73
N GLN A 66 -5.82 11.82 -24.59
CA GLN A 66 -5.01 10.61 -24.60
C GLN A 66 -4.01 10.56 -23.43
N TRP A 67 -3.74 9.35 -22.97
CA TRP A 67 -2.69 9.09 -21.98
C TRP A 67 -1.30 9.17 -22.63
N ASN A 68 -0.41 9.95 -22.03
CA ASN A 68 0.97 10.10 -22.50
C ASN A 68 1.85 8.97 -21.94
N ARG A 69 2.20 8.00 -22.79
CA ARG A 69 3.00 6.82 -22.41
C ARG A 69 4.32 7.17 -21.69
N GLN A 70 5.06 8.16 -22.17
CA GLN A 70 6.33 8.56 -21.55
C GLN A 70 6.14 9.12 -20.13
N SER A 71 5.08 9.90 -19.92
CA SER A 71 4.74 10.45 -18.60
C SER A 71 4.24 9.36 -17.66
N ILE A 72 3.51 8.36 -18.17
CA ILE A 72 3.14 7.18 -17.38
C ILE A 72 4.39 6.40 -16.95
N TYR A 73 5.34 6.12 -17.85
CA TYR A 73 6.58 5.44 -17.47
C TYR A 73 7.34 6.20 -16.37
N LYS A 74 7.42 7.54 -16.47
CA LYS A 74 8.03 8.38 -15.42
C LYS A 74 7.25 8.31 -14.09
N TYR A 75 5.93 8.21 -14.15
CA TYR A 75 5.09 8.06 -12.96
C TYR A 75 5.29 6.69 -12.30
N ILE A 76 5.39 5.61 -13.09
CA ILE A 76 5.70 4.26 -12.61
C ILE A 76 7.14 4.19 -12.01
N ASP A 77 8.13 4.91 -12.57
CA ASP A 77 9.46 5.01 -11.94
C ASP A 77 9.40 5.71 -10.57
N ARG A 78 8.57 6.76 -10.44
CA ARG A 78 8.35 7.43 -9.16
C ARG A 78 7.65 6.54 -8.14
N ASP A 79 6.73 5.68 -8.57
CA ASP A 79 6.14 4.66 -7.72
C ASP A 79 7.19 3.74 -7.10
N GLU A 80 8.17 3.28 -7.88
CA GLU A 80 9.22 2.41 -7.34
C GLU A 80 9.99 3.11 -6.21
N ARG A 81 10.29 4.40 -6.38
CA ARG A 81 10.93 5.21 -5.33
C ARG A 81 10.01 5.38 -4.12
N LEU A 82 8.72 5.65 -4.32
CA LEU A 82 7.74 5.77 -3.26
C LEU A 82 7.63 4.48 -2.45
N ARG A 83 7.60 3.32 -3.10
CA ARG A 83 7.59 2.02 -2.42
C ARG A 83 8.85 1.78 -1.60
N LYS A 84 10.04 2.21 -2.07
CA LYS A 84 11.27 2.13 -1.27
C LYS A 84 11.19 3.01 -0.02
N LEU A 85 10.64 4.23 -0.15
CA LEU A 85 10.42 5.14 0.99
C LEU A 85 9.40 4.57 1.98
N LEU A 86 8.27 4.03 1.49
CA LEU A 86 7.28 3.34 2.32
C LEU A 86 7.92 2.17 3.07
N MET A 87 8.73 1.35 2.40
CA MET A 87 9.46 0.27 3.07
C MET A 87 10.34 0.80 4.20
N GLY A 88 11.02 1.93 3.97
CA GLY A 88 11.79 2.64 5.00
C GLY A 88 10.93 3.05 6.19
N VAL A 89 9.77 3.66 5.95
CA VAL A 89 8.81 4.03 7.02
C VAL A 89 8.40 2.81 7.83
N LEU A 90 8.00 1.71 7.17
CA LEU A 90 7.60 0.49 7.86
C LEU A 90 8.74 -0.10 8.70
N TYR A 91 9.96 -0.08 8.15
CA TYR A 91 11.16 -0.64 8.76
C TYR A 91 11.62 0.13 10.01
N THR A 92 11.50 1.47 10.01
CA THR A 92 12.03 2.32 11.08
C THR A 92 10.99 2.74 12.12
N THR A 93 9.69 2.74 11.77
CA THR A 93 8.66 3.33 12.64
C THR A 93 7.72 2.31 13.29
N GLY A 94 7.72 1.05 12.84
CA GLY A 94 6.86 -0.03 13.36
C GLY A 94 7.36 -0.72 14.65
N GLY A 95 8.12 0.00 15.48
CA GLY A 95 8.78 -0.54 16.67
C GLY A 95 10.03 -1.36 16.33
N GLN A 96 10.13 -2.60 16.85
CA GLN A 96 11.31 -3.45 16.62
C GLN A 96 11.56 -3.66 15.11
N VAL A 97 12.79 -3.62 14.66
CA VAL A 97 13.09 -3.73 13.23
C VAL A 97 12.75 -5.13 12.69
N PRO A 98 11.88 -5.27 11.67
CA PRO A 98 11.61 -6.56 11.05
C PRO A 98 12.76 -7.00 10.14
N ARG A 99 12.90 -8.32 9.92
CA ARG A 99 13.83 -8.82 8.89
C ARG A 99 13.35 -8.37 7.51
N ILE A 100 14.24 -7.79 6.71
CA ILE A 100 13.92 -7.27 5.36
C ILE A 100 13.13 -8.28 4.51
N PRO A 101 13.52 -9.58 4.41
CA PRO A 101 12.75 -10.53 3.61
C PRO A 101 11.30 -10.76 4.08
N LYS A 102 11.03 -10.55 5.37
CA LYS A 102 9.67 -10.67 5.93
C LYS A 102 8.83 -9.44 5.68
N LEU A 103 9.48 -8.27 5.65
CA LEU A 103 8.83 -7.02 5.30
C LEU A 103 8.55 -6.96 3.79
N SER A 104 9.49 -7.39 2.96
CA SER A 104 9.34 -7.36 1.50
C SER A 104 8.31 -8.36 0.98
N SER A 105 8.03 -9.42 1.74
CA SER A 105 7.02 -10.43 1.42
C SER A 105 5.60 -10.07 1.88
N LEU A 106 5.35 -8.84 2.35
CA LEU A 106 4.00 -8.44 2.75
C LEU A 106 3.11 -8.20 1.54
N GLU A 107 1.92 -8.80 1.59
CA GLU A 107 0.89 -8.65 0.57
C GLU A 107 -0.13 -7.58 0.98
N TYR A 108 -0.70 -6.83 0.04
CA TYR A 108 -1.72 -5.82 0.36
C TYR A 108 -3.15 -6.37 0.38
N VAL A 109 -3.35 -7.50 -0.28
CA VAL A 109 -4.61 -8.26 -0.33
C VAL A 109 -4.31 -9.71 -0.01
N ASN A 110 -5.32 -10.45 0.45
CA ASN A 110 -5.19 -11.88 0.63
C ASN A 110 -4.87 -12.56 -0.71
N GLY A 111 -3.80 -13.34 -0.75
CA GLY A 111 -3.43 -14.16 -1.88
C GLY A 111 -4.23 -15.47 -1.94
N PRO A 112 -3.97 -16.34 -2.92
CA PRO A 112 -4.65 -17.64 -3.04
C PRO A 112 -4.34 -18.61 -1.89
N SER A 113 -3.18 -18.46 -1.24
CA SER A 113 -2.72 -19.34 -0.15
C SER A 113 -1.97 -18.58 0.94
N THR A 114 -2.11 -17.26 0.95
CA THR A 114 -1.41 -16.33 1.82
C THR A 114 -2.39 -15.26 2.28
N GLU A 115 -2.20 -14.77 3.50
CA GLU A 115 -2.96 -13.63 4.00
C GLU A 115 -2.20 -12.34 3.77
N ARG A 116 -2.94 -11.23 3.67
CA ARG A 116 -2.36 -9.90 3.57
C ARG A 116 -1.49 -9.58 4.79
N GLY A 117 -0.57 -8.66 4.57
CA GLY A 117 0.33 -8.14 5.57
C GLY A 117 -0.16 -6.87 6.25
N PHE A 118 -1.16 -6.17 5.69
CA PHE A 118 -1.61 -4.84 6.14
C PHE A 118 -3.08 -4.84 6.54
N TYR A 119 -3.35 -4.19 7.67
CA TYR A 119 -4.68 -4.14 8.27
C TYR A 119 -4.96 -2.79 8.90
N VAL A 120 -6.24 -2.49 9.12
CA VAL A 120 -6.68 -1.40 10.00
C VAL A 120 -7.16 -1.97 11.32
N TRP A 121 -6.66 -1.45 12.43
CA TRP A 121 -7.08 -1.82 13.77
C TRP A 121 -7.21 -0.58 14.66
N ASN A 122 -8.42 -0.32 15.15
CA ASN A 122 -8.72 0.79 16.07
C ASN A 122 -8.12 2.14 15.61
N GLY A 123 -8.36 2.53 14.36
CA GLY A 123 -7.84 3.78 13.79
C GLY A 123 -6.35 3.78 13.45
N SER A 124 -5.67 2.64 13.54
CA SER A 124 -4.25 2.50 13.20
C SER A 124 -4.05 1.55 12.03
N ILE A 125 -3.16 1.92 11.11
CA ILE A 125 -2.64 0.96 10.14
C ILE A 125 -1.59 0.10 10.84
N ILE A 126 -1.79 -1.21 10.79
CA ILE A 126 -0.87 -2.20 11.32
C ILE A 126 -0.34 -3.09 10.21
N TYR A 127 0.84 -3.65 10.43
CA TYR A 127 1.34 -4.73 9.59
C TYR A 127 1.81 -5.93 10.41
N LEU A 128 1.58 -7.12 9.86
CA LEU A 128 1.82 -8.39 10.54
C LEU A 128 2.94 -9.16 9.83
N THR A 129 3.98 -9.53 10.59
CA THR A 129 5.01 -10.45 10.09
C THR A 129 4.90 -11.82 10.73
N ARG A 130 4.90 -12.88 9.90
CA ARG A 130 4.83 -14.27 10.35
C ARG A 130 6.20 -14.90 10.52
N HIS A 131 6.41 -15.51 11.68
CA HIS A 131 7.62 -16.27 11.96
C HIS A 131 7.35 -17.77 11.99
N HIS A 132 7.74 -18.44 10.90
CA HIS A 132 7.56 -19.88 10.72
C HIS A 132 8.58 -20.74 11.50
N LYS A 133 9.60 -20.13 12.14
CA LYS A 133 10.63 -20.89 12.88
C LYS A 133 10.10 -21.54 14.17
N ALA A 134 9.02 -21.01 14.77
CA ALA A 134 8.37 -21.65 15.92
C ALA A 134 7.44 -22.81 15.52
N LYS A 135 6.97 -22.87 14.26
CA LYS A 135 6.08 -23.94 13.81
C LYS A 135 6.72 -25.33 13.91
N ARG A 136 8.04 -25.42 13.66
CA ARG A 136 8.79 -26.68 13.79
C ARG A 136 9.05 -27.12 15.24
N SER A 137 9.04 -26.21 16.21
CA SER A 137 9.37 -26.53 17.60
C SER A 137 8.16 -26.51 18.55
N THR A 138 7.12 -25.72 18.27
CA THR A 138 5.96 -25.52 19.15
C THR A 138 4.60 -25.74 18.48
N ASN A 139 4.59 -26.07 17.17
CA ASN A 139 3.38 -26.17 16.34
C ASN A 139 2.46 -24.92 16.38
N ARG A 140 3.01 -23.76 16.75
CA ARG A 140 2.30 -22.47 16.77
C ARG A 140 2.99 -21.47 15.86
N GLU A 141 2.23 -20.88 14.94
CA GLU A 141 2.67 -19.67 14.23
C GLU A 141 2.54 -18.49 15.18
N PHE A 142 3.61 -17.71 15.35
CA PHE A 142 3.52 -16.44 16.06
C PHE A 142 3.53 -15.28 15.09
N PHE A 143 2.65 -14.33 15.39
CA PHE A 143 2.47 -13.08 14.66
C PHE A 143 3.14 -11.97 15.43
N VAL A 144 3.92 -11.15 14.73
CA VAL A 144 4.41 -9.89 15.28
C VAL A 144 3.62 -8.78 14.62
N VAL A 145 2.77 -8.12 15.42
CA VAL A 145 1.94 -6.98 15.03
C VAL A 145 2.74 -5.70 15.24
N ARG A 146 2.69 -4.80 14.25
CA ARG A 146 3.43 -3.54 14.26
C ARG A 146 2.51 -2.40 13.90
N PHE A 147 2.37 -1.45 14.81
CA PHE A 147 1.58 -0.24 14.60
C PHE A 147 2.43 0.81 13.91
N LEU A 148 1.91 1.40 12.83
CA LEU A 148 2.53 2.57 12.23
C LEU A 148 2.09 3.83 12.98
N PRO A 149 2.98 4.82 13.16
CA PRO A 149 2.56 6.15 13.56
C PRO A 149 1.54 6.72 12.59
N ALA A 150 0.66 7.62 13.06
CA ALA A 150 -0.45 8.17 12.27
C ALA A 150 -0.04 8.62 10.86
N GLN A 151 1.05 9.39 10.74
CA GLN A 151 1.58 9.84 9.45
C GLN A 151 2.02 8.68 8.54
N GLY A 152 2.74 7.70 9.09
CA GLY A 152 3.17 6.52 8.33
C GLY A 152 1.99 5.67 7.88
N GLY A 153 0.99 5.51 8.74
CA GLY A 153 -0.26 4.84 8.43
C GLY A 153 -1.03 5.56 7.32
N ARG A 154 -1.16 6.89 7.40
CA ARG A 154 -1.82 7.71 6.37
C ARG A 154 -1.12 7.62 5.02
N LEU A 155 0.21 7.68 4.99
CA LEU A 155 0.98 7.50 3.76
C LEU A 155 0.70 6.15 3.11
N LEU A 156 0.70 5.06 3.91
CA LEU A 156 0.40 3.74 3.40
C LEU A 156 -1.06 3.61 2.94
N TYR A 157 -2.00 4.19 3.67
CA TYR A 157 -3.41 4.27 3.30
C TYR A 157 -3.59 4.97 1.95
N GLN A 158 -3.04 6.17 1.78
CA GLN A 158 -3.12 6.92 0.52
C GLN A 158 -2.53 6.13 -0.65
N TYR A 159 -1.41 5.44 -0.40
CA TYR A 159 -0.78 4.60 -1.40
C TYR A 159 -1.69 3.43 -1.80
N LEU A 160 -2.23 2.68 -0.84
CA LEU A 160 -3.06 1.50 -1.10
C LEU A 160 -4.42 1.84 -1.72
N VAL A 161 -5.02 2.96 -1.34
CA VAL A 161 -6.36 3.36 -1.77
C VAL A 161 -6.35 4.11 -3.11
N TYR A 162 -5.40 5.03 -3.31
CA TYR A 162 -5.40 5.91 -4.48
C TYR A 162 -4.31 5.56 -5.48
N ILE A 163 -3.05 5.54 -5.04
CA ILE A 163 -1.90 5.49 -5.95
C ILE A 163 -1.79 4.10 -6.60
N ARG A 164 -1.91 3.04 -5.81
CA ARG A 164 -1.73 1.68 -6.31
C ARG A 164 -2.79 1.26 -7.34
N PRO A 165 -4.11 1.44 -7.10
CA PRO A 165 -5.12 1.11 -8.11
C PRO A 165 -5.00 2.01 -9.34
N PHE A 166 -4.63 3.29 -9.17
CA PHE A 166 -4.37 4.18 -10.29
C PHE A 166 -3.19 3.71 -11.15
N ILE A 167 -2.09 3.25 -10.55
CA ILE A 167 -0.96 2.66 -11.30
C ILE A 167 -1.41 1.41 -12.06
N GLN A 168 -2.23 0.56 -11.45
CA GLN A 168 -2.76 -0.62 -12.13
C GLN A 168 -3.59 -0.22 -13.34
N MET A 169 -4.50 0.74 -13.19
CA MET A 169 -5.27 1.30 -14.30
C MET A 169 -4.38 1.85 -15.43
N LEU A 170 -3.33 2.62 -15.09
CA LEU A 170 -2.39 3.14 -16.08
C LEU A 170 -1.62 2.03 -16.79
N LYS A 171 -1.24 0.97 -16.09
CA LYS A 171 -0.59 -0.19 -16.70
C LYS A 171 -1.55 -0.89 -17.66
N ASP A 172 -2.79 -1.11 -17.24
CA ASP A 172 -3.81 -1.77 -18.07
C ASP A 172 -4.06 -0.96 -19.37
N GLU A 173 -4.12 0.38 -19.25
CA GLU A 173 -4.22 1.30 -20.39
C GLU A 173 -3.00 1.26 -21.33
N MET A 174 -1.79 1.07 -20.78
CA MET A 174 -0.59 0.88 -21.59
C MET A 174 -0.54 -0.49 -22.28
N THR A 175 -1.26 -1.48 -21.76
CA THR A 175 -1.17 -2.87 -22.18
C THR A 175 -2.19 -3.20 -23.26
N GLY A 176 -1.88 -2.79 -24.50
CA GLY A 176 -2.17 -3.65 -25.64
C GLY A 176 -1.11 -4.76 -25.67
N LEU A 177 -1.45 -5.96 -25.18
CA LEU A 177 -0.74 -7.26 -25.33
C LEU A 177 0.72 -7.42 -24.86
N GLU A 178 1.51 -6.40 -24.52
CA GLU A 178 2.98 -6.58 -24.33
C GLU A 178 3.52 -6.62 -22.88
N ILE A 179 2.72 -6.34 -21.84
CA ILE A 179 3.23 -6.24 -20.45
C ILE A 179 3.01 -7.53 -19.62
N GLN A 180 2.16 -8.45 -20.09
CA GLN A 180 1.84 -9.71 -19.37
C GLN A 180 3.09 -10.57 -19.10
N ALA A 181 4.11 -10.53 -19.96
CA ALA A 181 5.32 -11.34 -19.81
C ALA A 181 6.26 -10.93 -18.65
N ARG A 182 6.06 -9.76 -18.00
CA ARG A 182 6.98 -9.26 -16.94
C ARG A 182 6.40 -9.26 -15.53
N GLU A 183 5.09 -9.45 -15.35
CA GLU A 183 4.41 -9.29 -14.05
C GLU A 183 3.60 -10.51 -13.57
N GLU A 184 3.65 -11.63 -14.27
CA GLU A 184 2.86 -12.84 -13.97
C GLU A 184 3.16 -13.55 -12.63
N TYR A 185 4.02 -12.97 -11.77
CA TYR A 185 4.35 -13.50 -10.43
C TYR A 185 4.32 -12.45 -9.29
N LYS A 186 3.75 -11.26 -9.50
CA LYS A 186 3.78 -10.15 -8.50
C LYS A 186 2.41 -9.65 -8.01
N GLY A 187 1.34 -10.43 -8.19
CA GLY A 187 -0.06 -9.96 -8.12
C GLY A 187 -0.54 -9.34 -6.79
N SER A 188 0.17 -9.55 -5.68
CA SER A 188 -0.29 -9.11 -4.35
C SER A 188 0.81 -8.47 -3.48
N TYR A 189 2.07 -8.42 -3.89
CA TYR A 189 3.14 -7.83 -3.07
C TYR A 189 3.19 -6.31 -3.21
N ILE A 190 3.41 -5.57 -2.12
CA ILE A 190 3.74 -4.13 -2.22
C ILE A 190 5.19 -3.99 -2.68
N PHE A 191 6.11 -4.65 -1.98
CA PHE A 191 7.55 -4.52 -2.21
C PHE A 191 8.04 -5.66 -3.09
N CYS A 192 9.07 -5.41 -3.90
CA CYS A 192 9.64 -6.48 -4.71
C CYS A 192 10.29 -7.53 -3.76
N PRO A 193 9.91 -8.82 -3.83
CA PRO A 193 10.49 -9.83 -2.94
C PRO A 193 11.98 -10.06 -3.22
N LYS A 194 12.45 -9.74 -4.44
CA LYS A 194 13.86 -9.72 -4.81
C LYS A 194 14.48 -8.37 -4.47
N TRP A 195 14.71 -8.12 -3.18
CA TRP A 195 15.60 -7.04 -2.75
C TRP A 195 17.03 -7.53 -2.94
N HIS A 196 17.66 -7.14 -4.05
CA HIS A 196 19.11 -7.13 -4.15
C HIS A 196 19.55 -5.85 -3.44
N GLY A 197 20.43 -5.93 -2.44
CA GLY A 197 20.89 -4.75 -1.72
C GLY A 197 21.51 -3.70 -2.65
N PRO A 198 21.97 -2.54 -2.11
CA PRO A 198 22.87 -1.70 -2.90
C PRO A 198 24.07 -2.56 -3.40
N PRO A 199 24.62 -2.24 -4.59
CA PRO A 199 25.82 -2.91 -5.09
C PRO A 199 26.99 -2.77 -4.11
#